data_AF-A0A7S3PV53-F1
#
_entry.id   AF-A0A7S3PV53-F1
#
_cell.length_a   1.000
_cell.length_b   1.000
_cell.length_c   1.000
_cell.angle_alpha   90.00
_cell.angle_beta   90.00
_cell.angle_gamma   90.00
#
_symmetry.space_group_name_H-M   'P 1'
#
loop_
_entity.id
_entity.type
_entity.pdbx_description
1 polymer ?
#
loop_
_entity_poly.entity_id
_entity_poly.type
_entity_poly.pdbx_seq_one_letter_code
_entity_poly.pdbx_strand_id
1 'polypeptide(L)'
;VASASGMQYLAGAENTSTQDIVTLNYDLRVRGGTLEKDVNEATKRIDSLWQVLEEMKAIQNENENIPDNEVNASFMLSSNSGTEFKLKSTIGRELGFAAHHAIHHLAMVKIIATHTLGMEEDEFHPDFGKAPSTVQFK
;
A
#
# COMPACT_ATOMS: atom_id res chain seq x y z
N VAL A 1 11.61 69.04 9.61
CA VAL A 1 11.30 68.64 11.00
C VAL A 1 10.81 67.19 10.92
N ALA A 2 11.68 66.20 10.81
CA ALA A 2 12.52 65.56 11.84
C ALA A 2 11.72 64.68 12.84
N SER A 3 11.75 63.35 12.62
CA SER A 3 12.03 62.24 13.57
C SER A 3 11.60 60.92 12.89
N ALA A 4 12.49 60.02 12.45
CA ALA A 4 13.41 59.11 13.18
C ALA A 4 12.64 58.27 14.22
N SER A 5 12.76 56.95 14.40
CA SER A 5 13.69 55.88 13.99
C SER A 5 12.97 54.57 14.40
N GLY A 6 12.95 53.51 13.59
CA GLY A 6 13.87 52.38 13.79
C GLY A 6 13.31 51.28 14.70
N MET A 7 12.94 50.13 14.14
CA MET A 7 13.39 48.82 14.66
C MET A 7 13.06 47.70 13.68
N GLN A 8 14.12 47.12 13.15
CA GLN A 8 14.15 45.91 12.35
C GLN A 8 14.35 44.75 13.34
N TYR A 9 13.48 43.75 13.33
CA TYR A 9 13.81 42.41 13.81
C TYR A 9 13.28 41.38 12.83
N LEU A 10 14.23 40.77 12.13
CA LEU A 10 14.09 39.50 11.42
C LEU A 10 14.11 38.39 12.47
N ALA A 11 13.06 37.58 12.55
CA ALA A 11 13.04 36.24 13.14
C ALA A 11 11.65 35.63 12.89
N GLY A 12 11.46 34.47 12.30
CA GLY A 12 12.35 33.60 11.57
C GLY A 12 11.58 33.06 10.36
N ALA A 13 12.30 32.76 9.29
CA ALA A 13 11.78 31.84 8.30
C ALA A 13 11.57 30.51 9.05
N GLU A 14 10.31 30.19 9.37
CA GLU A 14 9.94 28.83 9.68
C GLU A 14 10.29 28.02 8.43
N ASN A 15 11.45 27.36 8.49
CA ASN A 15 11.82 26.32 7.56
C ASN A 15 10.95 25.10 7.90
N THR A 16 9.64 25.22 7.72
CA THR A 16 8.76 24.07 7.58
C THR A 16 9.07 23.51 6.21
N SER A 17 10.12 22.67 6.15
CA SER A 17 10.16 21.60 5.17
C SER A 17 8.92 20.75 5.44
N THR A 18 7.78 21.14 4.87
CA THR A 18 6.63 20.25 4.74
C THR A 18 7.13 19.13 3.85
N GLN A 19 7.54 18.01 4.44
CA GLN A 19 7.72 16.80 3.66
C GLN A 19 6.40 16.54 2.96
N ASP A 20 6.42 16.53 1.63
CA ASP A 20 5.23 16.26 0.85
C ASP A 20 4.75 14.84 1.18
N ILE A 21 3.59 14.73 1.82
CA ILE A 21 2.99 13.44 2.16
C ILE A 21 2.67 12.70 0.87
N VAL A 22 3.38 11.59 0.66
CA VAL A 22 3.24 10.73 -0.51
C VAL A 22 1.78 10.27 -0.64
N THR A 23 1.27 10.29 -1.88
CA THR A 23 -0.08 9.83 -2.19
C THR A 23 -0.02 8.54 -3.00
N LEU A 24 -0.60 7.48 -2.47
CA LEU A 24 -0.84 6.20 -3.13
C LEU A 24 -2.18 6.26 -3.86
N ASN A 25 -2.21 6.08 -5.17
CA ASN A 25 -3.45 6.07 -5.95
C ASN A 25 -3.76 4.64 -6.40
N TYR A 26 -4.88 4.08 -5.89
CA TYR A 26 -5.27 2.69 -6.13
C TYR A 26 -5.93 2.46 -7.50
N ASP A 27 -6.42 3.51 -8.15
CA ASP A 27 -7.09 3.41 -9.45
C ASP A 27 -6.14 3.59 -10.63
N LEU A 28 -4.97 4.20 -10.39
CA LEU A 28 -3.89 4.27 -11.36
C LEU A 28 -3.22 2.89 -11.50
N ARG A 29 -3.72 2.10 -12.45
CA ARG A 29 -3.10 0.85 -12.87
C ARG A 29 -3.10 0.69 -14.38
N VAL A 30 -2.04 0.09 -14.90
CA VAL A 30 -1.98 -0.37 -16.30
C VAL A 30 -2.72 -1.70 -16.39
N ARG A 31 -3.76 -1.76 -17.22
CA ARG A 31 -4.57 -2.97 -17.46
C ARG A 31 -4.15 -3.67 -18.74
N GLY A 32 -4.29 -4.98 -18.78
CA GLY A 32 -4.02 -5.78 -19.98
C GLY A 32 -2.53 -5.87 -20.36
N GLY A 33 -1.65 -5.46 -19.45
CA GLY A 33 -0.20 -5.53 -19.60
C GLY A 33 0.34 -6.96 -19.52
N THR A 34 1.65 -7.11 -19.71
CA THR A 34 2.33 -8.42 -19.67
C THR A 34 2.24 -9.10 -18.32
N LEU A 35 2.20 -8.33 -17.22
CA LEU A 35 2.06 -8.85 -15.86
C LEU A 35 0.81 -9.74 -15.67
N GLU A 36 -0.27 -9.46 -16.40
CA GLU A 36 -1.53 -10.22 -16.31
C GLU A 36 -1.54 -11.47 -17.21
N LYS A 37 -0.56 -11.60 -18.12
CA LYS A 37 -0.58 -12.58 -19.22
C LYS A 37 0.65 -13.48 -19.28
N ASP A 38 1.74 -13.10 -18.61
CA ASP A 38 3.00 -13.84 -18.61
C ASP A 38 3.43 -14.16 -17.17
N VAL A 39 3.47 -15.46 -16.86
CA VAL A 39 3.83 -15.98 -15.54
C VAL A 39 5.27 -15.62 -15.14
N ASN A 40 6.19 -15.53 -16.10
CA ASN A 40 7.59 -15.18 -15.81
C ASN A 40 7.70 -13.72 -15.39
N GLU A 41 6.98 -12.82 -16.06
CA GLU A 41 6.92 -11.40 -15.67
C GLU A 41 6.20 -11.21 -14.33
N ALA A 42 5.14 -11.96 -14.07
CA ALA A 42 4.47 -11.99 -12.76
C ALA A 42 5.43 -12.45 -11.64
N THR A 43 6.21 -13.49 -11.89
CA THR A 43 7.19 -14.02 -10.93
C THR A 43 8.27 -12.99 -10.61
N LYS A 44 8.89 -12.40 -11.64
CA LYS A 44 9.88 -11.32 -11.47
C LYS A 44 9.31 -10.16 -10.65
N ARG A 45 8.05 -9.81 -10.86
CA ARG A 45 7.40 -8.74 -10.10
C ARG A 45 7.27 -9.11 -8.62
N ILE A 46 6.89 -10.34 -8.30
CA ILE A 46 6.84 -10.82 -6.91
C ILE A 46 8.23 -10.76 -6.27
N ASP A 47 9.27 -11.22 -6.97
CA ASP A 47 10.65 -11.17 -6.47
C ASP A 47 11.10 -9.73 -6.18
N SER A 48 10.77 -8.79 -7.09
CA SER A 48 11.08 -7.37 -6.88
C SER A 48 10.36 -6.78 -5.65
N LEU A 49 9.11 -7.19 -5.41
CA LEU A 49 8.35 -6.74 -4.22
C LEU A 49 8.95 -7.32 -2.95
N TRP A 50 9.35 -8.59 -2.99
CA TRP A 50 10.04 -9.22 -1.87
C TRP A 50 11.32 -8.48 -1.50
N GLN A 51 12.14 -8.14 -2.50
CA GLN A 51 13.36 -7.38 -2.29
C GLN A 51 13.09 -6.02 -1.62
N VAL A 52 12.08 -5.28 -2.09
CA VAL A 52 11.69 -4.00 -1.46
C VAL A 52 11.30 -4.19 0.01
N LEU A 53 10.55 -5.24 0.34
CA LEU A 53 10.15 -5.51 1.73
C LEU A 53 11.36 -5.86 2.62
N GLU A 54 12.34 -6.59 2.09
CA GLU A 54 13.58 -6.90 2.82
C GLU A 54 14.44 -5.65 3.02
N GLU A 55 14.56 -4.79 2.00
CA GLU A 55 15.23 -3.49 2.11
C GLU A 55 14.57 -2.59 3.15
N MET A 56 13.23 -2.54 3.17
CA MET A 56 12.47 -1.79 4.19
C MET A 56 12.78 -2.30 5.61
N LYS A 57 12.86 -3.62 5.82
CA LYS A 57 13.25 -4.19 7.12
C LYS A 57 14.69 -3.83 7.49
N ALA A 58 15.61 -3.85 6.52
CA ALA A 58 17.03 -3.57 6.76
C ALA A 58 17.31 -2.09 7.11
N ILE A 59 16.50 -1.17 6.61
CA ILE A 59 16.63 0.28 6.87
C ILE A 59 15.96 0.68 8.19
N GLN A 60 15.14 -0.19 8.78
CA GLN A 60 14.45 0.05 10.04
C GLN A 60 15.47 0.19 11.18
N ASN A 61 15.75 1.44 11.57
CA ASN A 61 16.63 1.78 12.69
C ASN A 61 15.79 2.06 13.95
N GLU A 62 16.40 1.98 15.13
CA GLU A 62 15.73 2.21 16.43
C GLU A 62 14.98 3.56 16.53
N ASN A 63 15.34 4.54 15.68
CA ASN A 63 14.78 5.89 15.70
C ASN A 63 13.74 6.18 14.59
N GLU A 64 13.48 5.24 13.66
CA GLU A 64 12.54 5.47 12.55
C GLU A 64 11.72 4.21 12.22
N ASN A 65 10.43 4.26 12.52
CA ASN A 65 9.49 3.19 12.24
C ASN A 65 8.76 3.45 10.92
N ILE A 66 9.31 2.96 9.80
CA ILE A 66 8.74 3.14 8.45
C ILE A 66 7.21 2.88 8.38
N PRO A 67 6.66 1.81 8.99
CA PRO A 67 5.21 1.59 9.07
C PRO A 67 4.36 2.77 9.60
N ASP A 68 4.92 3.63 10.46
CA ASP A 68 4.20 4.76 11.06
C ASP A 68 4.23 6.01 10.18
N ASN A 69 5.05 6.02 9.11
CA ASN A 69 5.14 7.16 8.21
C ASN A 69 3.78 7.44 7.54
N GLU A 70 3.36 8.69 7.60
CA GLU A 70 2.08 9.14 7.03
C GLU A 70 2.09 9.09 5.51
N VAL A 71 0.98 8.62 4.95
CA VAL A 71 0.69 8.66 3.51
C VAL A 71 -0.76 9.07 3.29
N ASN A 72 -1.09 9.45 2.06
CA ASN A 72 -2.47 9.57 1.62
C ASN A 72 -2.82 8.38 0.71
N ALA A 73 -4.00 7.77 0.91
CA ALA A 73 -4.58 6.82 -0.03
C ALA A 73 -5.67 7.53 -0.85
N SER A 74 -5.58 7.45 -2.18
CA SER A 74 -6.54 8.02 -3.12
C SER A 74 -7.29 6.90 -3.85
N PHE A 75 -8.62 7.02 -3.92
CA PHE A 75 -9.47 6.06 -4.62
C PHE A 75 -10.78 6.67 -5.10
N MET A 76 -11.31 6.13 -6.19
CA MET A 76 -12.64 6.39 -6.71
C MET A 76 -13.65 5.52 -5.97
N LEU A 77 -14.59 6.15 -5.26
CA LEU A 77 -15.69 5.45 -4.58
C LEU A 77 -16.93 5.28 -5.45
N SER A 78 -16.97 5.94 -6.61
CA SER A 78 -18.08 5.84 -7.55
C SER A 78 -17.58 5.91 -8.99
N SER A 79 -18.14 5.06 -9.85
CA SER A 79 -17.82 5.02 -11.27
C SER A 79 -18.36 6.23 -12.06
N ASN A 80 -19.31 6.99 -11.48
CA ASN A 80 -20.03 8.04 -12.18
C ASN A 80 -19.53 9.47 -11.90
N SER A 81 -18.68 9.68 -10.91
CA SER A 81 -18.30 11.02 -10.45
C SER A 81 -16.95 11.50 -10.97
N GLY A 82 -16.10 10.57 -11.48
CA GLY A 82 -14.70 10.86 -11.81
C GLY A 82 -13.90 11.41 -10.62
N THR A 83 -14.46 11.37 -9.41
CA THR A 83 -13.92 12.02 -8.22
C THR A 83 -13.11 11.01 -7.42
N GLU A 84 -11.86 11.36 -7.16
CA GLU A 84 -11.01 10.63 -6.22
C GLU A 84 -11.16 11.18 -4.80
N PHE A 85 -11.24 10.28 -3.84
CA PHE A 85 -11.30 10.57 -2.41
C PHE A 85 -9.94 10.28 -1.81
N LYS A 86 -9.36 11.31 -1.17
CA LYS A 86 -8.07 11.22 -0.51
C LYS A 86 -8.26 11.03 0.99
N LEU A 87 -7.81 9.91 1.54
CA LEU A 87 -7.83 9.63 2.97
C LEU A 87 -6.42 9.59 3.54
N LYS A 88 -6.28 10.06 4.78
CA LYS A 88 -5.05 9.90 5.55
C LYS A 88 -4.84 8.44 5.93
N SER A 89 -3.61 7.97 5.87
CA SER A 89 -3.22 6.62 6.27
C SER A 89 -1.75 6.57 6.69
N THR A 90 -1.22 5.38 6.92
CA THR A 90 0.22 5.12 7.17
C THR A 90 0.70 3.98 6.29
N ILE A 91 2.02 3.88 6.05
CA ILE A 91 2.59 2.77 5.27
C ILE A 91 2.16 1.42 5.84
N GLY A 92 2.22 1.25 7.17
CA GLY A 92 1.84 0.00 7.84
C GLY A 92 0.36 -0.34 7.64
N ARG A 93 -0.53 0.66 7.67
CA ARG A 93 -1.95 0.44 7.41
C ARG A 93 -2.21 -0.02 5.98
N GLU A 94 -1.55 0.60 5.00
CA GLU A 94 -1.71 0.27 3.59
C GLU A 94 -1.10 -1.11 3.24
N LEU A 95 0.04 -1.47 3.83
CA LEU A 95 0.60 -2.83 3.73
C LEU A 95 -0.35 -3.87 4.33
N GLY A 96 -0.94 -3.57 5.49
CA GLY A 96 -1.96 -4.43 6.11
C GLY A 96 -3.19 -4.59 5.23
N PHE A 97 -3.67 -3.51 4.61
CA PHE A 97 -4.76 -3.56 3.64
C PHE A 97 -4.41 -4.45 2.44
N ALA A 98 -3.23 -4.26 1.83
CA ALA A 98 -2.77 -5.07 0.70
C ALA A 98 -2.68 -6.56 1.04
N ALA A 99 -2.14 -6.90 2.22
CA ALA A 99 -2.05 -8.29 2.68
C ALA A 99 -3.43 -8.93 2.89
N HIS A 100 -4.35 -8.24 3.58
CA HIS A 100 -5.71 -8.73 3.78
C HIS A 100 -6.48 -8.87 2.47
N HIS A 101 -6.33 -7.90 1.55
CA HIS A 101 -6.99 -7.92 0.26
C HIS A 101 -6.46 -9.05 -0.64
N ALA A 102 -5.16 -9.31 -0.61
CA ALA A 102 -4.57 -10.46 -1.30
C ALA A 102 -5.14 -11.79 -0.77
N ILE A 103 -5.19 -11.97 0.55
CA ILE A 103 -5.75 -13.18 1.16
C ILE A 103 -7.22 -13.38 0.76
N HIS A 104 -8.01 -12.30 0.74
CA HIS A 104 -9.39 -12.32 0.26
C HIS A 104 -9.47 -12.82 -1.20
N HIS A 105 -8.61 -12.31 -2.08
CA HIS A 105 -8.56 -12.79 -3.46
C HIS A 105 -8.10 -14.24 -3.59
N LEU A 106 -7.13 -14.69 -2.79
CA LEU A 106 -6.72 -16.11 -2.77
C LEU A 106 -7.88 -17.03 -2.38
N ALA A 107 -8.76 -16.59 -1.47
CA ALA A 107 -9.98 -17.32 -1.14
C ALA A 107 -10.90 -17.47 -2.36
N MET A 108 -11.08 -16.40 -3.13
CA MET A 108 -11.88 -16.43 -4.37
C MET A 108 -11.24 -17.30 -5.44
N VAL A 109 -9.91 -17.26 -5.59
CA VAL A 109 -9.17 -18.12 -6.51
C VAL A 109 -9.41 -19.59 -6.16
N LYS A 110 -9.32 -19.97 -4.88
CA LYS A 110 -9.61 -21.34 -4.44
C LYS A 110 -11.04 -21.76 -4.83
N ILE A 111 -12.03 -20.90 -4.60
CA ILE A 111 -13.44 -21.19 -4.96
C ILE A 111 -13.58 -21.42 -6.46
N ILE A 112 -13.02 -20.55 -7.31
CA ILE A 112 -13.10 -20.70 -8.76
C ILE A 112 -12.42 -21.99 -9.21
N ALA A 113 -11.20 -22.25 -8.73
CA ALA A 113 -10.43 -23.41 -9.12
C ALA A 113 -11.14 -24.73 -8.76
N THR A 114 -11.69 -24.81 -7.55
CA THR A 114 -12.35 -26.03 -7.07
C THR A 114 -13.74 -26.23 -7.68
N HIS A 115 -14.56 -25.17 -7.73
CA HIS A 115 -15.95 -25.31 -8.18
C HIS A 115 -16.15 -25.16 -9.69
N THR A 116 -15.19 -24.58 -10.41
CA THR A 116 -15.34 -24.31 -11.86
C THR A 116 -14.30 -25.03 -12.70
N LEU A 117 -13.07 -25.21 -12.21
CA LEU A 117 -11.98 -25.80 -12.98
C LEU A 117 -11.71 -27.27 -12.63
N GLY A 118 -12.41 -27.82 -11.63
CA GLY A 118 -12.31 -29.23 -11.24
C GLY A 118 -11.04 -29.60 -10.49
N MET A 119 -10.39 -28.62 -9.85
CA MET A 119 -9.29 -28.90 -8.91
C MET A 119 -9.85 -29.41 -7.59
N GLU A 120 -9.14 -30.32 -6.95
CA GLU A 120 -9.52 -30.87 -5.65
C GLU A 120 -9.02 -29.98 -4.51
N GLU A 121 -9.70 -30.03 -3.35
CA GLU A 121 -9.36 -29.17 -2.21
C GLU A 121 -7.97 -29.45 -1.62
N ASP A 122 -7.49 -30.69 -1.71
CA ASP A 122 -6.20 -31.15 -1.19
C ASP A 122 -5.01 -30.76 -2.08
N GLU A 123 -5.27 -30.28 -3.30
CA GLU A 123 -4.25 -29.65 -4.16
C GLU A 123 -3.82 -28.27 -3.65
N PHE A 124 -4.57 -27.68 -2.71
CA PHE A 124 -4.24 -26.41 -2.08
C PHE A 124 -3.65 -26.62 -0.69
N HIS A 125 -2.75 -25.72 -0.29
CA HIS A 125 -2.33 -25.65 1.11
C HIS A 125 -3.57 -25.47 2.01
N PRO A 126 -3.67 -26.16 3.17
CA PRO A 126 -4.86 -26.10 4.04
C PRO A 126 -5.26 -24.69 4.47
N ASP A 127 -4.30 -23.77 4.53
CA ASP A 127 -4.50 -22.38 4.93
C ASP A 127 -4.59 -21.39 3.76
N PHE A 128 -4.55 -21.87 2.51
CA PHE A 128 -4.64 -21.03 1.33
C PHE A 128 -5.96 -20.24 1.30
N GLY A 129 -5.86 -18.92 1.19
CA GLY A 129 -7.01 -18.02 1.22
C GLY A 129 -7.71 -17.88 2.57
N LYS A 130 -7.13 -18.40 3.67
CA LYS A 130 -7.69 -18.24 5.02
C LYS A 130 -7.04 -17.05 5.73
N ALA A 131 -7.87 -16.26 6.42
CA ALA A 131 -7.35 -15.18 7.26
C ALA A 131 -6.52 -15.77 8.42
N PRO A 132 -5.40 -15.15 8.83
CA PRO A 132 -4.55 -15.66 9.91
C PRO A 132 -5.31 -15.89 11.21
N SER A 133 -6.27 -15.01 11.54
CA SER A 133 -7.15 -15.18 12.72
C SER A 133 -8.02 -16.43 12.65
N THR A 134 -8.43 -16.87 11.45
CA THR A 134 -9.19 -18.11 11.25
C THR A 134 -8.31 -19.34 11.39
N VAL A 135 -7.04 -19.25 11.00
CA VAL A 135 -6.06 -20.32 11.19
C VAL A 135 -5.72 -20.48 12.66
N GLN A 136 -5.48 -19.37 13.37
CA GLN A 136 -5.11 -19.35 14.78
C GLN A 136 -6.23 -19.79 15.73
N PHE A 137 -7.50 -19.58 15.37
CA PHE A 137 -8.65 -19.99 16.20
C PHE A 137 -8.82 -21.51 16.33
N LYS A 138 -8.12 -22.30 15.51
CA LYS A 138 -8.23 -23.76 15.48
C LYS A 138 -7.49 -24.47 16.61
#